data_AF-A0A015L638-F1
#
_entry.id   AF-A0A015L638-F1
#
_cell.length_a   1.000
_cell.length_b   1.000
_cell.length_c   1.000
_cell.angle_alpha   90.00
_cell.angle_beta   90.00
_cell.angle_gamma   90.00
#
_symmetry.space_group_name_H-M   'P 1'
#
loop_
_entity.id
_entity.type
_entity.pdbx_description
1 polymer ?
#
loop_
_entity_poly.entity_id
_entity_poly.type
_entity_poly.pdbx_seq_one_letter_code
_entity_poly.pdbx_strand_id
1 'polypeptide(L)'
;MTLPPWMTFTDFGASLEALAAFYSSRHKYAYALPLYLRALSLINPPESSCHSAVLMNNISEVFTGMGNLEEARGWAERGLKLVENFNKKKKTRECDESCGVLLFNLGMISELSGNVIKASEYYKKAHNLAKKINFSDCINEAELALKRININ
;
A
#
# COMPACT_ATOMS: atom_id res chain seq x y z
N MET A 1 -7.93 -1.51 -25.80
CA MET A 1 -8.90 -0.43 -25.50
C MET A 1 -8.30 0.86 -26.02
N THR A 2 -9.05 1.62 -26.80
CA THR A 2 -8.60 2.92 -27.33
C THR A 2 -9.33 4.02 -26.57
N LEU A 3 -8.58 4.96 -26.00
CA LEU A 3 -9.15 6.12 -25.32
C LEU A 3 -9.42 7.25 -26.32
N PRO A 4 -10.41 8.12 -26.06
CA PRO A 4 -10.60 9.31 -26.87
C PRO A 4 -9.38 10.26 -26.77
N PRO A 5 -9.11 11.10 -27.77
CA PRO A 5 -7.88 11.92 -27.84
C PRO A 5 -7.66 12.88 -26.66
N TRP A 6 -8.73 13.24 -25.94
CA TRP A 6 -8.69 14.15 -24.80
C TRP A 6 -8.45 13.45 -23.45
N MET A 7 -8.33 12.12 -23.43
CA MET A 7 -8.15 11.32 -22.21
C MET A 7 -6.89 10.48 -22.29
N THR A 8 -6.06 10.57 -21.26
CA THR A 8 -4.90 9.68 -21.10
C THR A 8 -5.23 8.47 -20.22
N PHE A 9 -4.40 7.42 -20.30
CA PHE A 9 -4.52 6.28 -19.38
C PHE A 9 -4.29 6.69 -17.92
N THR A 10 -3.49 7.74 -17.68
CA THR A 10 -3.29 8.33 -16.35
C THR A 10 -4.58 8.94 -15.82
N ASP A 11 -5.28 9.76 -16.63
CA ASP A 11 -6.55 10.38 -16.22
C ASP A 11 -7.62 9.31 -15.91
N PHE A 12 -7.67 8.28 -16.76
CA PHE A 12 -8.60 7.18 -16.56
C PHE A 12 -8.25 6.35 -15.33
N GLY A 13 -6.97 6.02 -15.12
CA GLY A 13 -6.48 5.30 -13.95
C GLY A 13 -6.75 6.03 -12.65
N ALA A 14 -6.44 7.32 -12.59
CA ALA A 14 -6.70 8.16 -11.41
C ALA A 14 -8.19 8.24 -11.07
N SER A 15 -9.07 8.31 -12.09
CA SER A 15 -10.52 8.30 -11.88
C SER A 15 -11.02 6.98 -11.29
N LEU A 16 -10.48 5.85 -11.75
CA LEU A 16 -10.79 4.52 -11.21
C LEU A 16 -10.29 4.36 -9.77
N GLU A 17 -9.06 4.81 -9.49
CA GLU A 17 -8.47 4.79 -8.16
C GLU A 17 -9.29 5.62 -7.16
N ALA A 18 -9.69 6.83 -7.54
CA ALA A 18 -10.51 7.69 -6.70
C ALA A 18 -11.86 7.05 -6.37
N LEU A 19 -12.51 6.43 -7.37
CA LEU A 19 -13.76 5.70 -7.15
C LEU A 19 -13.55 4.46 -6.27
N ALA A 20 -12.43 3.75 -6.43
CA ALA A 20 -12.07 2.61 -5.60
C ALA A 20 -11.88 3.03 -4.14
N ALA A 21 -11.18 4.14 -3.89
CA ALA A 21 -10.98 4.71 -2.55
C ALA A 21 -12.31 5.14 -1.91
N PHE A 22 -13.22 5.73 -2.69
CA PHE A 22 -14.56 6.07 -2.24
C PHE A 22 -15.36 4.85 -1.75
N TYR A 23 -15.28 3.72 -2.46
CA TYR A 23 -15.92 2.48 -2.03
C TYR A 23 -15.19 1.80 -0.87
N SER A 24 -13.86 1.80 -0.88
CA SER A 24 -13.04 1.22 0.19
C SER A 24 -13.33 1.86 1.55
N SER A 25 -13.39 3.20 1.59
CA SER A 25 -13.73 3.97 2.80
C SER A 25 -15.15 3.73 3.34
N ARG A 26 -16.03 3.07 2.57
CA ARG A 26 -17.37 2.64 2.99
C ARG A 26 -17.48 1.13 3.23
N HIS A 27 -16.34 0.45 3.32
CA HIS A 27 -16.23 -1.01 3.43
C HIS A 27 -16.94 -1.75 2.30
N LYS A 28 -17.11 -1.11 1.14
CA LYS A 28 -17.71 -1.69 -0.08
C LYS A 28 -16.62 -2.35 -0.92
N TYR A 29 -15.91 -3.28 -0.30
CA TYR A 29 -14.69 -3.90 -0.83
C TYR A 29 -14.89 -4.63 -2.17
N ALA A 30 -16.05 -5.27 -2.37
CA ALA A 30 -16.40 -5.94 -3.63
C ALA A 30 -16.46 -4.98 -4.83
N TYR A 31 -16.72 -3.69 -4.60
CA TYR A 31 -16.72 -2.65 -5.63
C TYR A 31 -15.33 -2.00 -5.78
N ALA A 32 -14.59 -1.83 -4.68
CA ALA A 32 -13.27 -1.21 -4.68
C ALA A 32 -12.20 -2.07 -5.39
N LEU A 33 -12.16 -3.38 -5.08
CA LEU A 33 -11.12 -4.28 -5.58
C LEU A 33 -10.98 -4.30 -7.11
N PRO A 34 -12.04 -4.53 -7.90
CA PRO A 34 -11.92 -4.54 -9.36
C PRO A 34 -11.48 -3.19 -9.93
N LEU A 35 -11.82 -2.07 -9.28
CA LEU A 35 -11.43 -0.74 -9.72
C LEU A 35 -9.92 -0.50 -9.50
N TYR A 36 -9.38 -0.85 -8.33
CA TYR A 36 -7.93 -0.77 -8.10
C TYR A 36 -7.15 -1.71 -9.02
N LEU A 37 -7.60 -2.95 -9.20
CA LEU A 37 -6.97 -3.89 -10.15
C LEU A 37 -7.01 -3.35 -11.58
N ARG A 38 -8.12 -2.71 -11.97
CA ARG A 38 -8.22 -2.07 -13.28
C ARG A 38 -7.24 -0.91 -13.41
N ALA A 39 -7.17 -0.01 -12.42
CA ALA A 39 -6.22 1.10 -12.41
C ALA A 39 -4.77 0.59 -12.55
N LEU A 40 -4.40 -0.46 -11.80
CA LEU A 40 -3.08 -1.07 -11.88
C LEU A 40 -2.79 -1.65 -13.29
N SER A 41 -3.79 -2.28 -13.93
CA SER A 41 -3.64 -2.82 -15.28
C SER A 41 -3.45 -1.77 -16.38
N LEU A 42 -3.78 -0.50 -16.10
CA LEU A 42 -3.56 0.61 -17.05
C LEU A 42 -2.11 1.13 -17.01
N ILE A 43 -1.35 0.79 -15.96
CA ILE A 43 0.08 1.06 -15.90
C ILE A 43 0.80 -0.01 -16.73
N ASN A 44 1.56 0.40 -17.74
CA ASN A 44 2.27 -0.52 -18.62
C ASN A 44 3.77 -0.17 -18.72
N PRO A 45 4.67 -1.01 -18.19
CA PRO A 45 4.39 -2.29 -17.50
C PRO A 45 3.79 -2.10 -16.09
N PRO A 46 3.00 -3.04 -15.54
CA PRO A 46 2.32 -2.86 -14.24
C PRO A 46 3.23 -2.70 -13.03
N GLU A 47 4.50 -3.07 -13.15
CA GLU A 47 5.53 -2.95 -12.10
C GLU A 47 6.62 -1.96 -12.54
N SER A 48 6.21 -0.76 -12.93
CA SER A 48 7.11 0.24 -13.52
C SER A 48 7.11 1.61 -12.84
N SER A 49 6.36 1.77 -11.75
CA SER A 49 6.29 3.04 -11.03
C SER A 49 6.04 2.84 -9.55
N CYS A 50 6.40 3.83 -8.73
CA CYS A 50 6.05 3.82 -7.31
C CYS A 50 4.54 3.97 -7.08
N HIS A 51 3.83 4.64 -8.00
CA HIS A 51 2.37 4.62 -8.03
C HIS A 51 1.77 3.21 -8.18
N SER A 52 2.45 2.29 -8.87
CA SER A 52 2.02 0.87 -8.91
C SER A 52 2.02 0.25 -7.52
N ALA A 53 3.02 0.59 -6.68
CA ALA A 53 3.09 0.12 -5.31
C ALA A 53 2.02 0.75 -4.40
N VAL A 54 1.61 2.01 -4.66
CA VAL A 54 0.46 2.64 -4.01
C VAL A 54 -0.82 1.85 -4.30
N LEU A 55 -1.07 1.49 -5.56
CA LEU A 55 -2.23 0.67 -5.93
C LEU A 55 -2.15 -0.73 -5.29
N MET A 56 -0.98 -1.36 -5.24
CA MET A 56 -0.77 -2.64 -4.55
C MET A 56 -1.05 -2.53 -3.04
N ASN A 57 -0.65 -1.42 -2.40
CA ASN A 57 -0.99 -1.14 -1.00
C ASN A 57 -2.50 -1.06 -0.80
N ASN A 58 -3.20 -0.30 -1.65
CA ASN A 58 -4.65 -0.16 -1.55
C ASN A 58 -5.37 -1.49 -1.77
N ILE A 59 -4.89 -2.33 -2.69
CA ILE A 59 -5.41 -3.69 -2.90
C ILE A 59 -5.20 -4.55 -1.65
N SER A 60 -4.03 -4.46 -1.02
CA SER A 60 -3.73 -5.15 0.24
C SER A 60 -4.68 -4.75 1.37
N GLU A 61 -4.96 -3.46 1.54
CA GLU A 61 -5.92 -2.95 2.53
C GLU A 61 -7.34 -3.46 2.26
N VAL A 62 -7.75 -3.52 0.99
CA VAL A 62 -9.06 -4.07 0.61
C VAL A 62 -9.17 -5.55 0.98
N PHE A 63 -8.15 -6.36 0.70
CA PHE A 63 -8.13 -7.77 1.13
C PHE A 63 -8.09 -7.91 2.66
N THR A 64 -7.35 -7.03 3.36
CA THR A 64 -7.31 -7.00 4.83
C THR A 64 -8.71 -6.76 5.40
N GLY A 65 -9.44 -5.79 4.85
CA GLY A 65 -10.82 -5.49 5.25
C GLY A 65 -11.83 -6.60 4.95
N MET A 66 -11.53 -7.47 3.97
CA MET A 66 -12.30 -8.69 3.70
C MET A 66 -11.92 -9.86 4.62
N GLY A 67 -10.87 -9.74 5.45
CA GLY A 67 -10.33 -10.82 6.27
C GLY A 67 -9.40 -11.79 5.52
N ASN A 68 -9.08 -11.51 4.26
CA ASN A 68 -8.24 -12.35 3.39
C ASN A 68 -6.76 -11.97 3.59
N LEU A 69 -6.20 -12.36 4.74
CA LEU A 69 -4.88 -11.88 5.18
C LEU A 69 -3.71 -12.40 4.33
N GLU A 70 -3.82 -13.58 3.72
CA GLU A 70 -2.75 -14.13 2.88
C GLU A 70 -2.66 -13.39 1.54
N GLU A 71 -3.79 -13.11 0.88
CA GLU A 71 -3.84 -12.26 -0.32
C GLU A 71 -3.39 -10.84 0.00
N ALA A 72 -3.83 -10.28 1.14
CA ALA A 72 -3.39 -8.97 1.59
C ALA A 72 -1.86 -8.91 1.73
N ARG A 73 -1.26 -9.90 2.41
CA ARG A 73 0.19 -9.99 2.58
C ARG A 73 0.89 -10.07 1.23
N GLY A 74 0.41 -10.92 0.32
CA GLY A 74 1.01 -11.09 -1.00
C GLY A 74 1.03 -9.79 -1.82
N TRP A 75 -0.04 -8.98 -1.76
CA TRP A 75 -0.07 -7.68 -2.42
C TRP A 75 0.87 -6.65 -1.79
N ALA A 76 0.92 -6.58 -0.46
CA ALA A 76 1.84 -5.67 0.22
C ALA A 76 3.31 -6.06 0.01
N GLU A 77 3.66 -7.34 0.03
CA GLU A 77 5.03 -7.80 -0.24
C GLU A 77 5.46 -7.51 -1.68
N ARG A 78 4.56 -7.66 -2.67
CA ARG A 78 4.83 -7.26 -4.06
C ARG A 78 5.09 -5.77 -4.18
N GLY A 79 4.24 -4.94 -3.56
CA GLY A 79 4.41 -3.49 -3.51
C GLY A 79 5.75 -3.10 -2.88
N LEU A 80 6.11 -3.72 -1.74
CA LEU A 80 7.35 -3.44 -1.02
C LEU A 80 8.57 -3.78 -1.88
N LYS A 81 8.59 -4.98 -2.48
CA LYS A 81 9.66 -5.41 -3.38
C LYS A 81 9.83 -4.45 -4.55
N LEU A 82 8.73 -3.92 -5.08
CA LEU A 82 8.76 -2.95 -6.18
C LEU A 82 9.45 -1.65 -5.76
N VAL A 83 9.02 -1.02 -4.67
CA VAL A 83 9.62 0.24 -4.20
C VAL A 83 11.06 0.08 -3.73
N GLU A 84 11.43 -1.05 -3.12
CA GLU A 84 12.83 -1.34 -2.77
C GLU A 84 13.72 -1.44 -4.00
N ASN A 85 13.21 -2.03 -5.10
CA ASN A 85 13.94 -2.09 -6.36
C ASN A 85 14.04 -0.73 -7.05
N PHE A 86 12.98 0.09 -6.99
CA PHE A 86 13.01 1.46 -7.50
C PHE A 86 13.99 2.34 -6.72
N ASN A 87 13.98 2.29 -5.39
CA ASN A 87 14.85 3.10 -4.54
C ASN A 87 16.35 2.79 -4.70
N LYS A 88 16.71 1.58 -5.16
CA LYS A 88 18.09 1.27 -5.56
C LYS A 88 18.54 2.04 -6.81
N LYS A 89 17.61 2.37 -7.71
CA LYS A 89 17.89 3.06 -8.98
C LYS A 89 17.69 4.57 -8.87
N LYS A 90 16.59 4.99 -8.26
CA LYS A 90 16.17 6.38 -8.13
C LYS A 90 15.33 6.54 -6.86
N LYS A 91 15.87 7.25 -5.89
CA LYS A 91 15.10 7.63 -4.69
C LYS A 91 14.15 8.76 -5.04
N THR A 92 12.87 8.57 -4.72
CA THR A 92 11.88 9.63 -4.76
C THR A 92 11.07 9.60 -3.48
N ARG A 93 10.55 10.76 -3.08
CA ARG A 93 9.74 10.89 -1.88
C ARG A 93 8.51 9.98 -1.92
N GLU A 94 7.84 9.89 -3.06
CA GLU A 94 6.69 9.00 -3.27
C GLU A 94 7.03 7.52 -3.01
N CYS A 95 8.19 7.05 -3.50
CA CYS A 95 8.65 5.68 -3.27
C CYS A 95 8.98 5.43 -1.79
N ASP A 96 9.61 6.40 -1.11
CA ASP A 96 9.98 6.27 0.29
C ASP A 96 8.74 6.29 1.21
N GLU A 97 7.78 7.18 0.94
CA GLU A 97 6.50 7.23 1.65
C GLU A 97 5.71 5.93 1.44
N SER A 98 5.60 5.47 0.19
CA SER A 98 4.93 4.19 -0.15
C SER A 98 5.59 3.00 0.57
N CYS A 99 6.93 2.97 0.63
CA CYS A 99 7.66 1.94 1.35
C CYS A 99 7.34 1.95 2.85
N GLY A 100 7.26 3.13 3.47
CA GLY A 100 6.85 3.29 4.86
C GLY A 100 5.45 2.75 5.14
N VAL A 101 4.47 3.12 4.30
CA VAL A 101 3.08 2.66 4.43
C VAL A 101 2.96 1.15 4.23
N LEU A 102 3.62 0.59 3.22
CA LEU A 102 3.61 -0.86 2.96
C LEU A 102 4.22 -1.66 4.12
N LEU A 103 5.33 -1.16 4.71
CA LEU A 103 5.91 -1.76 5.90
C LEU A 103 4.94 -1.71 7.09
N PHE A 104 4.26 -0.58 7.29
CA PHE A 104 3.26 -0.44 8.35
C PHE A 104 2.11 -1.43 8.16
N ASN A 105 1.57 -1.53 6.94
CA ASN A 105 0.46 -2.44 6.61
C ASN A 105 0.86 -3.92 6.73
N LEU A 106 2.09 -4.30 6.39
CA LEU A 106 2.61 -5.64 6.68
C LEU A 106 2.70 -5.91 8.18
N GLY A 107 2.98 -4.88 8.98
CA GLY A 107 2.89 -4.95 10.44
C GLY A 107 1.49 -5.24 10.93
N MET A 108 0.49 -4.50 10.41
CA MET A 108 -0.92 -4.71 10.73
C MET A 108 -1.41 -6.11 10.34
N ILE A 109 -1.09 -6.55 9.13
CA ILE A 109 -1.46 -7.89 8.65
C ILE A 109 -0.81 -8.98 9.52
N SER A 110 0.45 -8.79 9.92
CA SER A 110 1.15 -9.73 10.82
C SER A 110 0.51 -9.77 12.20
N GLU A 111 0.10 -8.62 12.74
CA GLU A 111 -0.61 -8.51 14.02
C GLU A 111 -1.96 -9.23 13.97
N LEU A 112 -2.76 -8.97 12.93
CA LEU A 112 -4.04 -9.66 12.69
C LEU A 112 -3.88 -11.18 12.50
N SER A 113 -2.73 -11.62 11.97
CA SER A 113 -2.39 -13.03 11.82
C SER A 113 -1.84 -13.66 13.12
N GLY A 114 -1.79 -12.92 14.23
CA GLY A 114 -1.24 -13.38 15.52
C GLY A 114 0.28 -13.43 15.59
N ASN A 115 1.00 -12.96 14.56
CA ASN A 115 2.46 -12.94 14.54
C ASN A 115 3.01 -11.60 15.05
N VAL A 116 2.95 -11.44 16.38
CA VAL A 116 3.38 -10.21 17.07
C VAL A 116 4.87 -9.88 16.83
N ILE A 117 5.72 -10.91 16.71
CA ILE A 117 7.16 -10.73 16.45
C ILE A 117 7.36 -10.05 15.10
N LYS A 118 6.78 -10.59 14.02
CA LYS A 118 6.86 -9.97 12.69
C LYS A 118 6.18 -8.61 12.65
N ALA A 119 5.05 -8.45 13.34
CA ALA A 119 4.39 -7.15 13.44
C ALA A 119 5.33 -6.08 14.01
N SER A 120 6.00 -6.39 15.13
CA SER A 120 6.99 -5.50 15.76
C SER A 120 8.15 -5.17 14.83
N GLU A 121 8.68 -6.14 14.10
CA GLU A 121 9.74 -5.90 13.12
C GLU A 121 9.31 -4.94 12.02
N TYR A 122 8.13 -5.16 11.44
CA TYR A 122 7.61 -4.31 10.37
C TYR A 122 7.30 -2.89 10.85
N TYR A 123 6.64 -2.72 12.00
CA TYR A 123 6.37 -1.40 12.56
C TYR A 123 7.66 -0.64 12.90
N LYS A 124 8.70 -1.31 13.44
CA LYS A 124 10.02 -0.68 13.65
C LYS A 124 10.67 -0.24 12.35
N LYS A 125 10.57 -1.05 11.29
CA LYS A 125 11.09 -0.68 9.96
C LYS A 125 10.36 0.53 9.39
N ALA A 126 9.02 0.54 9.47
CA ALA A 126 8.18 1.65 9.04
C ALA A 126 8.55 2.95 9.78
N HIS A 127 8.60 2.89 11.11
CA HIS A 127 8.98 4.03 11.96
C HIS A 127 10.37 4.58 11.62
N ASN A 128 11.38 3.72 11.53
CA ASN A 128 12.75 4.13 11.22
C ASN A 128 12.88 4.77 9.84
N LEU A 129 12.16 4.26 8.84
CA LEU A 129 12.12 4.86 7.52
C LEU A 129 11.41 6.22 7.54
N ALA A 130 10.22 6.28 8.15
CA ALA A 130 9.42 7.49 8.25
C ALA A 130 10.17 8.63 8.96
N LYS A 131 10.96 8.33 10.00
CA LYS A 131 11.85 9.30 10.66
C LYS A 131 12.93 9.86 9.72
N LYS A 132 13.51 9.02 8.84
CA LYS A 132 14.55 9.47 7.91
C LYS A 132 14.01 10.44 6.85
N ILE A 133 12.73 10.34 6.51
CA ILE A 133 12.09 11.16 5.48
C ILE A 133 11.15 12.25 6.04
N ASN A 134 11.09 12.40 7.37
CA ASN A 134 10.19 13.33 8.07
C ASN A 134 8.71 13.13 7.70
N PHE A 135 8.25 11.87 7.64
CA PHE A 135 6.85 11.54 7.38
C PHE A 135 6.09 11.32 8.70
N SER A 136 5.54 12.41 9.26
CA SER A 136 4.92 12.47 10.59
C SER A 136 3.85 11.42 10.83
N ASP A 137 2.97 11.21 9.85
CA ASP A 137 1.78 10.38 10.04
C ASP A 137 2.19 8.92 10.23
N CYS A 138 3.08 8.41 9.39
CA CYS A 138 3.64 7.06 9.53
C CYS A 138 4.46 6.88 10.80
N ILE A 139 5.18 7.92 11.27
CA ILE A 139 5.87 7.89 12.57
C ILE A 139 4.85 7.65 13.70
N ASN A 140 3.81 8.47 13.75
CA ASN A 140 2.81 8.42 14.82
C ASN A 140 2.06 7.09 14.83
N GLU A 141 1.60 6.62 13.66
CA GLU A 141 0.89 5.36 13.53
C GLU A 141 1.75 4.17 13.95
N ALA A 142 3.02 4.12 13.51
CA ALA A 142 3.93 3.06 13.89
C ALA A 142 4.25 3.07 15.40
N GLU A 143 4.37 4.23 16.04
CA GLU A 143 4.56 4.34 17.49
C GLU A 143 3.34 3.84 18.28
N LEU A 144 2.14 4.20 17.84
CA LEU A 144 0.89 3.71 18.45
C LEU A 144 0.78 2.20 18.32
N ALA A 145 1.08 1.65 17.14
CA ALA A 145 1.06 0.22 16.90
C ALA A 145 2.10 -0.52 17.76
N LEU A 146 3.33 -0.01 17.86
CA LEU A 146 4.38 -0.59 18.71
C LEU A 146 3.99 -0.58 20.19
N LYS A 147 3.38 0.51 20.68
CA LYS A 147 2.87 0.56 22.06
C LYS A 147 1.78 -0.48 22.28
N ARG A 148 0.82 -0.59 21.35
CA ARG A 148 -0.30 -1.55 21.44
C ARG A 148 0.18 -2.99 21.56
N ILE A 149 1.12 -3.41 20.71
CA ILE A 149 1.57 -4.81 20.69
C ILE A 149 2.54 -5.19 21.81
N ASN A 150 3.12 -4.22 22.52
CA ASN A 150 4.03 -4.45 23.65
C ASN A 150 3.30 -4.51 25.00
N ILE A 151 1.99 -4.24 25.04
CA ILE A 151 1.16 -4.25 26.26
C ILE A 151 0.38 -5.58 26.41
N ASN A 152 0.35 -6.42 25.35
CA ASN A 152 -0.23 -7.76 25.34
C ASN A 152 0.82 -8.83 25.62
#